data_AF-A0A7C1ST98-F1
#
_entry.id   AF-A0A7C1ST98-F1
#
_cell.length_a   1.000
_cell.length_b   1.000
_cell.length_c   1.000
_cell.angle_alpha   90.00
_cell.angle_beta   90.00
_cell.angle_gamma   90.00
#
_symmetry.space_group_name_H-M   'P 1'
#
loop_
_entity.id
_entity.type
_entity.pdbx_description
1 polymer ?
#
loop_
_entity_poly.entity_id
_entity_poly.type
_entity_poly.pdbx_seq_one_letter_code
_entity_poly.pdbx_strand_id
1 'polypeptide(L)'
;GQAIGNGGRYDHVGEAFGRSRPATGFNMSLQALVQLSNSMDDIPSGVFAPAVENENTAQQKVIAELRKNGERVVCGFPGQQPNYEELHCDRQLLLVDGKFQVEAV
;
A
#
# COMPACT_ATOMS: atom_id res chain seq x y z
N GLY A 1 5.49 -4.02 -32.47
CA GLY A 1 5.26 -3.89 -31.02
C GLY A 1 6.34 -3.02 -30.43
N GLN A 2 6.02 -2.20 -29.44
CA GLN A 2 7.01 -1.42 -28.70
C GLN A 2 7.58 -2.30 -27.58
N ALA A 3 8.90 -2.35 -27.43
CA ALA A 3 9.53 -3.08 -26.34
C ALA A 3 9.22 -2.37 -25.01
N ILE A 4 8.64 -3.11 -24.06
CA ILE A 4 8.36 -2.60 -22.69
C ILE A 4 9.58 -2.69 -21.78
N GLY A 5 10.62 -3.41 -22.19
CA GLY A 5 11.92 -3.44 -21.53
C GLY A 5 13.03 -3.80 -22.52
N ASN A 6 14.23 -3.27 -22.28
CA ASN A 6 15.41 -3.46 -23.12
C ASN A 6 16.61 -3.80 -22.23
N GLY A 7 17.46 -4.71 -22.68
CA GLY A 7 18.67 -5.09 -21.94
C GLY A 7 19.76 -5.64 -22.84
N GLY A 8 20.93 -5.86 -22.25
CA GLY A 8 22.07 -6.40 -22.97
C GLY A 8 23.38 -6.24 -22.23
N ARG A 9 24.48 -6.46 -22.96
CA ARG A 9 25.83 -6.13 -22.53
C ARG A 9 26.13 -4.68 -22.88
N TYR A 10 26.80 -4.00 -21.98
CA TYR A 10 27.31 -2.64 -22.16
C TYR A 10 28.81 -2.68 -21.94
N ASP A 11 29.56 -2.35 -22.98
CA ASP A 11 30.99 -2.06 -22.85
C ASP A 11 31.17 -0.59 -22.46
N HIS A 12 32.31 -0.25 -21.85
CA HIS A 12 32.67 1.13 -21.52
C HIS A 12 31.84 1.81 -20.41
N VAL A 13 31.05 1.05 -19.65
CA VAL A 13 30.45 1.57 -18.41
C VAL A 13 31.56 1.99 -17.45
N GLY A 14 31.44 3.19 -16.87
CA GLY A 14 32.46 3.74 -15.97
C GLY A 14 33.64 4.44 -16.67
N GLU A 15 33.67 4.50 -18.01
CA GLU A 15 34.74 5.18 -18.77
C GLU A 15 34.83 6.68 -18.42
N ALA A 16 33.70 7.36 -18.33
CA ALA A 16 33.60 8.75 -17.85
C ALA A 16 34.10 8.94 -16.40
N PHE A 17 34.30 7.86 -15.65
CA PHE A 17 34.80 7.83 -14.27
C PHE A 17 36.22 7.23 -14.16
N GLY A 18 36.95 7.14 -15.29
CA GLY A 18 38.38 6.81 -15.33
C GLY A 18 38.72 5.33 -15.49
N ARG A 19 37.73 4.43 -15.57
CA ARG A 19 37.99 3.01 -15.88
C ARG A 19 36.78 2.34 -16.51
N SER A 20 36.91 2.04 -17.81
CA SER A 20 35.99 1.18 -18.54
C SER A 20 35.91 -0.22 -17.92
N ARG A 21 34.68 -0.70 -17.71
CA ARG A 21 34.40 -2.08 -17.29
C ARG A 21 33.16 -2.59 -18.06
N PRO A 22 33.17 -3.85 -18.51
CA PRO A 22 31.97 -4.44 -19.10
C PRO A 22 30.91 -4.69 -18.02
N ALA A 23 29.65 -4.48 -18.38
CA ALA A 23 28.49 -4.74 -17.53
C ALA A 23 27.35 -5.35 -18.33
N THR A 24 26.35 -5.91 -17.64
CA THR A 24 25.10 -6.34 -18.25
C THR A 24 23.93 -5.92 -17.36
N GLY A 25 22.78 -5.66 -17.97
CA GLY A 25 21.57 -5.22 -17.28
C GLY A 25 20.41 -5.05 -18.23
N PHE A 26 19.26 -4.69 -17.67
CA PHE A 26 18.06 -4.36 -18.44
C PHE A 26 17.28 -3.26 -17.73
N ASN A 27 16.37 -2.62 -18.48
CA ASN A 27 15.37 -1.70 -17.97
C ASN A 27 13.98 -2.18 -18.40
N MET A 28 12.94 -1.66 -17.73
CA MET A 28 11.56 -1.93 -18.08
C MET A 28 10.68 -0.74 -17.65
N SER A 29 9.66 -0.44 -18.45
CA SER A 29 8.63 0.53 -18.09
C SER A 29 7.61 -0.14 -17.17
N LEU A 30 7.67 0.17 -15.88
CA LEU A 30 6.66 -0.28 -14.91
C LEU A 30 5.27 0.28 -15.25
N GLN A 31 5.18 1.49 -15.82
CA GLN A 31 3.91 2.06 -16.27
C GLN A 31 3.29 1.22 -17.40
N ALA A 32 4.07 0.84 -18.40
CA ALA A 32 3.58 -0.02 -19.48
C ALA A 32 3.20 -1.41 -18.95
N LEU A 33 3.94 -1.92 -17.96
CA LEU A 33 3.62 -3.18 -17.31
C LEU A 33 2.28 -3.13 -16.56
N VAL A 34 2.02 -2.07 -15.79
CA VAL A 34 0.74 -1.85 -15.10
C VAL A 34 -0.42 -1.68 -16.09
N GLN A 35 -0.20 -0.98 -17.20
CA GLN A 35 -1.23 -0.84 -18.25
C GLN A 35 -1.55 -2.17 -18.95
N LEU A 36 -0.58 -3.08 -19.06
CA LEU A 36 -0.75 -4.41 -19.64
C LEU A 36 -1.27 -5.43 -18.63
N SER A 37 -1.17 -5.16 -17.33
CA SER A 37 -1.73 -6.06 -16.32
C SER A 37 -3.24 -5.94 -16.33
N ASN A 38 -3.92 -7.03 -16.71
CA ASN A 38 -5.38 -7.15 -16.60
C ASN A 38 -5.86 -7.40 -15.16
N SER A 39 -4.93 -7.42 -14.20
CA SER A 39 -5.21 -7.56 -12.78
C SER A 39 -5.61 -6.19 -12.21
N MET A 40 -6.84 -5.79 -12.47
CA MET A 40 -7.57 -5.00 -11.48
C MET A 40 -8.14 -6.00 -10.48
N ASP A 41 -7.27 -6.61 -9.67
CA ASP A 41 -7.78 -7.26 -8.46
C ASP A 41 -8.53 -6.15 -7.70
N ASP A 42 -9.75 -6.44 -7.26
CA ASP A 42 -10.53 -5.49 -6.47
C ASP A 42 -9.63 -4.99 -5.34
N ILE A 43 -9.42 -3.66 -5.30
CA ILE A 43 -8.67 -3.06 -4.20
C ILE A 43 -9.39 -3.49 -2.93
N PRO A 44 -8.74 -4.21 -2.00
CA PRO A 44 -9.44 -4.71 -0.83
C PRO A 44 -9.96 -3.54 0.00
N SER A 45 -11.24 -3.58 0.33
CA SER A 45 -11.89 -2.61 1.20
C SER A 45 -11.23 -2.60 2.58
N GLY A 46 -11.09 -1.40 3.14
CA GLY A 46 -10.44 -1.19 4.42
C GLY A 46 -11.38 -1.17 5.62
N VAL A 47 -10.77 -1.20 6.80
CA VAL A 47 -11.39 -0.91 8.09
C VAL A 47 -11.01 0.51 8.50
N PHE A 48 -12.00 1.36 8.72
CA PHE A 48 -11.78 2.68 9.31
C PHE A 48 -11.63 2.56 10.83
N ALA A 49 -10.57 3.11 11.40
CA ALA A 49 -10.36 3.20 12.84
C ALA A 49 -10.49 4.66 13.28
N PRO A 50 -11.60 5.07 13.93
CA PRO A 50 -11.75 6.43 14.44
C PRO A 50 -10.64 6.78 15.43
N ALA A 51 -10.24 8.05 15.49
CA ALA A 51 -9.38 8.51 16.57
C ALA A 51 -10.13 8.38 17.91
N VAL A 52 -9.47 7.81 18.90
CA VAL A 52 -9.94 7.80 20.29
C VAL A 52 -9.15 8.82 21.10
N GLU A 53 -9.83 9.48 22.03
CA GLU A 53 -9.18 10.39 22.96
C GLU A 53 -8.28 9.63 23.92
N ASN A 54 -7.08 10.17 24.16
CA ASN A 54 -6.01 9.57 24.98
C ASN A 54 -5.53 8.23 24.42
N GLU A 55 -4.38 8.23 23.73
CA GLU A 55 -3.72 7.08 23.10
C GLU A 55 -4.12 5.71 23.69
N ASN A 56 -5.12 5.07 23.08
CA ASN A 56 -5.66 3.83 23.62
C ASN A 56 -4.81 2.65 23.12
N THR A 57 -3.95 2.14 23.99
CA THR A 57 -3.09 0.99 23.71
C THR A 57 -3.87 -0.24 23.24
N ALA A 58 -5.12 -0.43 23.68
CA ALA A 58 -5.94 -1.55 23.23
C ALA A 58 -6.37 -1.38 21.77
N GLN A 59 -6.71 -0.16 21.34
CA GLN A 59 -7.05 0.11 19.94
C GLN A 59 -5.83 -0.12 19.04
N GLN A 60 -4.67 0.38 19.45
CA GLN A 60 -3.43 0.23 18.69
C GLN A 60 -3.04 -1.25 18.50
N LYS A 61 -3.25 -2.09 19.53
CA LYS A 61 -3.04 -3.54 19.43
C LYS A 61 -3.96 -4.16 18.38
N VAL A 62 -5.25 -3.86 18.40
CA VAL A 62 -6.20 -4.39 17.41
C VAL A 62 -5.87 -3.89 16.00
N ILE A 63 -5.50 -2.62 15.84
CA ILE A 63 -5.04 -2.08 14.55
C ILE A 63 -3.80 -2.82 14.04
N ALA A 64 -2.83 -3.10 14.92
CA ALA A 64 -1.62 -3.83 14.55
C ALA A 64 -1.93 -5.29 14.16
N GLU A 65 -2.83 -5.96 14.87
CA GLU A 65 -3.29 -7.32 14.56
C GLU A 65 -4.02 -7.38 13.22
N LEU A 66 -4.94 -6.44 12.95
CA LEU A 66 -5.63 -6.33 11.67
C LEU A 66 -4.63 -6.19 10.52
N ARG A 67 -3.67 -5.26 10.63
CA ARG A 67 -2.64 -5.06 9.61
C ARG A 67 -1.74 -6.29 9.43
N LYS A 68 -1.40 -6.97 10.52
CA LYS A 68 -0.61 -8.22 10.48
C LYS A 68 -1.37 -9.33 9.74
N ASN A 69 -2.69 -9.35 9.82
CA ASN A 69 -3.56 -10.29 9.12
C ASN A 69 -3.86 -9.89 7.67
N GLY A 70 -3.25 -8.82 7.16
CA GLY A 70 -3.40 -8.37 5.77
C GLY A 70 -4.52 -7.34 5.55
N GLU A 71 -5.20 -6.89 6.61
CA GLU A 71 -6.27 -5.89 6.49
C GLU A 71 -5.70 -4.48 6.29
N ARG A 72 -6.33 -3.71 5.40
CA ARG A 72 -6.07 -2.28 5.24
C ARG A 72 -6.79 -1.53 6.35
N VAL A 73 -6.04 -0.82 7.21
CA VAL A 73 -6.61 -0.02 8.31
C VAL A 73 -6.30 1.46 8.11
N VAL A 74 -7.37 2.26 7.97
CA VAL A 74 -7.30 3.72 7.82
C VAL A 74 -7.60 4.37 9.16
N CYS A 75 -6.61 5.03 9.76
CA CYS A 75 -6.82 5.75 11.02
C CYS A 75 -7.38 7.15 10.75
N GLY A 76 -8.51 7.47 11.37
CA GLY A 76 -9.11 8.80 11.30
C GLY A 76 -8.47 9.81 12.23
N PHE A 77 -8.84 11.07 12.05
CA PHE A 77 -8.49 12.18 12.93
C PHE A 77 -9.56 12.42 14.01
N PRO A 78 -9.23 13.07 15.14
CA PRO A 78 -10.23 13.46 16.14
C PRO A 78 -11.36 14.28 15.53
N GLY A 79 -12.61 13.86 15.76
CA GLY A 79 -13.82 14.53 15.24
C GLY A 79 -14.07 14.34 13.74
N GLN A 80 -13.27 13.55 13.03
CA GLN A 80 -13.50 13.30 11.61
C GLN A 80 -14.79 12.51 11.39
N GLN A 81 -15.64 13.02 10.49
CA GLN A 81 -16.71 12.25 9.87
C GLN A 81 -16.16 11.59 8.60
N PRO A 82 -16.00 10.26 8.56
CA PRO A 82 -15.42 9.57 7.40
C PRO A 82 -16.39 9.56 6.21
N ASN A 83 -15.86 9.80 5.02
CA ASN A 83 -16.51 9.41 3.78
C ASN A 83 -16.02 8.00 3.40
N TYR A 84 -16.81 6.98 3.72
CA TYR A 84 -16.38 5.57 3.59
C TYR A 84 -16.10 5.15 2.14
N GLU A 85 -16.82 5.72 1.17
CA GLU A 85 -16.60 5.47 -0.26
C GLU A 85 -15.24 6.03 -0.70
N GLU A 86 -14.95 7.29 -0.35
CA GLU A 86 -13.66 7.93 -0.68
C GLU A 86 -12.48 7.23 0.01
N LEU A 87 -12.67 6.79 1.26
CA LEU A 87 -11.67 6.04 1.99
C LEU A 87 -11.53 4.60 1.51
N HIS A 88 -12.44 4.11 0.68
CA HIS A 88 -12.57 2.71 0.28
C HIS A 88 -12.58 1.78 1.51
N CYS A 89 -13.45 2.08 2.46
CA CYS A 89 -13.66 1.30 3.68
C CYS A 89 -15.10 0.78 3.73
N ASP A 90 -15.26 -0.52 3.96
CA ASP A 90 -16.56 -1.19 4.10
C ASP A 90 -16.88 -1.57 5.55
N ARG A 91 -15.92 -1.31 6.45
CA ARG A 91 -15.99 -1.64 7.86
C ARG A 91 -15.39 -0.54 8.71
N GLN A 92 -15.75 -0.50 9.99
CA GLN A 92 -15.18 0.38 10.99
C GLN A 92 -14.89 -0.34 12.30
N LEU A 93 -13.91 0.17 13.03
CA LEU A 93 -13.56 -0.30 14.36
C LEU A 93 -14.32 0.50 15.42
N LEU A 94 -15.16 -0.17 16.20
CA LEU A 94 -15.99 0.42 17.26
C LEU A 94 -15.63 -0.15 18.63
N LEU A 95 -15.73 0.66 19.68
CA LEU A 95 -15.63 0.19 21.05
C LEU A 95 -17.03 -0.23 21.53
N VAL A 96 -17.29 -1.54 21.57
CA VAL A 96 -18.57 -2.13 21.99
C VAL A 96 -18.31 -3.01 23.22
N ASP A 97 -19.06 -2.76 24.30
CA ASP A 97 -18.91 -3.47 25.59
C ASP A 97 -17.46 -3.50 26.12
N GLY A 98 -16.74 -2.39 25.94
CA GLY A 98 -15.35 -2.26 26.39
C GLY A 98 -14.32 -3.01 25.53
N LYS A 99 -14.71 -3.55 24.36
CA LYS A 99 -13.82 -4.22 23.41
C LYS A 99 -13.92 -3.61 22.03
N PHE A 100 -12.79 -3.55 21.33
CA PHE A 100 -12.79 -3.10 19.94
C PHE A 100 -13.28 -4.23 19.02
N GLN A 101 -14.29 -3.93 18.22
CA GLN A 101 -14.95 -4.86 17.30
C GLN A 101 -15.03 -4.22 15.91
N VAL A 102 -14.92 -5.04 14.86
CA VAL A 102 -15.05 -4.60 13.47
C VAL A 102 -16.48 -4.81 13.03
N GLU A 103 -17.14 -3.74 12.60
CA GLU A 103 -18.54 -3.73 12.15
C GLU A 103 -18.63 -3.17 10.73
N ALA A 104 -19.63 -3.60 9.96
CA ALA A 104 -19.92 -3.02 8.65
C ALA A 104 -20.38 -1.55 8.80
N VAL A 105 -20.08 -0.72 7.79
CA VAL A 105 -20.54 0.69 7.71
C VAL A 105 -21.69 0.88 6.74
#